data_AF-A0A3D2RZB6-F1
#
_entry.id   AF-A0A3D2RZB6-F1
#
_cell.length_a   1.000
_cell.length_b   1.000
_cell.length_c   1.000
_cell.angle_alpha   90.00
_cell.angle_beta   90.00
_cell.angle_gamma   90.00
#
_symmetry.space_group_name_H-M   'P 1'
#
loop_
_entity.id
_entity.type
_entity.pdbx_description
1 polymer ?
#
loop_
_entity_poly.entity_id
_entity_poly.type
_entity_poly.pdbx_seq_one_letter_code
_entity_poly.pdbx_strand_id
1 'polypeptide(L)'
;MIQCPEKPTEFYHISKAAITRRQCVVSGIAMSATAFLLGSTTLSSAIAMAPSNSNFLKFKSVPANTSDDVSVPEGFNWHVVASWGDPLWSKGESFNHQTRGTAESQALAFGDNNDGMEFFTRDGRNILAVNNEYTNLSIMYGNRQSNFPETLDDIAKGKMAVGVTIMEITEKNGNWSIVKDSHYNRRVTAETHMQMTGPAVGHELVRTSDDPKGANPIGTWHNCGSGRTPWGTYLTCEENFNRYFSTNDPKYKIPAPMQRYGIKTEDRGFGWKQLDERFDISKHPHEPNRFGYIVEIDPFDPTFVPRKHSALGRLKHENAAVVVNQTNHVVVYMGDDERGEFIYRFISNRTYDPNSDNSALLANGQLYVAKFYDNMRGKWMELTPESTGMASQA
;
A
#
# COMPACT_ATOMS: atom_id res chain seq x y z
N MET A 1 -9.19 -25.04 10.26
CA MET A 1 -10.59 -24.59 10.38
C MET A 1 -10.62 -23.13 9.93
N ILE A 2 -11.20 -22.84 8.76
CA ILE A 2 -11.39 -21.45 8.31
C ILE A 2 -12.48 -20.87 9.20
N GLN A 3 -12.10 -19.95 10.07
CA GLN A 3 -13.03 -19.23 10.93
C GLN A 3 -13.99 -18.46 10.01
N CYS A 4 -15.25 -18.88 9.94
CA CYS A 4 -16.28 -18.07 9.28
C CYS A 4 -16.29 -16.69 9.96
N PRO A 5 -16.34 -15.58 9.21
CA PRO A 5 -16.35 -14.25 9.83
C PRO A 5 -17.59 -14.12 10.71
N GLU A 6 -17.42 -13.57 11.92
CA GLU A 6 -18.48 -13.46 12.92
C GLU A 6 -19.67 -12.61 12.45
N LYS A 7 -19.52 -11.76 11.41
CA LYS A 7 -20.62 -11.13 10.68
C LYS A 7 -20.27 -10.95 9.18
N PRO A 8 -21.16 -11.31 8.23
CA PRO A 8 -21.00 -11.01 6.81
C PRO A 8 -21.07 -9.50 6.53
N THR A 9 -20.32 -9.03 5.52
CA THR A 9 -20.39 -7.63 5.06
C THR A 9 -21.55 -7.43 4.08
N GLU A 10 -21.94 -6.17 3.84
CA GLU A 10 -22.97 -5.83 2.84
C GLU A 10 -22.55 -6.30 1.43
N PHE A 11 -21.26 -6.16 1.10
CA PHE A 11 -20.72 -6.66 -0.16
C PHE A 11 -20.82 -8.19 -0.27
N TYR A 12 -20.65 -8.94 0.82
CA TYR A 12 -20.90 -10.39 0.83
C TYR A 12 -22.34 -10.73 0.43
N HIS A 13 -23.32 -9.95 0.89
CA HIS A 13 -24.72 -10.17 0.51
C HIS A 13 -24.97 -9.87 -0.97
N ILE A 14 -24.39 -8.78 -1.50
CA ILE A 14 -24.48 -8.42 -2.92
C ILE A 14 -23.81 -9.48 -3.79
N SER A 15 -22.59 -9.91 -3.44
CA SER A 15 -21.84 -10.91 -4.21
C SER A 15 -22.56 -12.26 -4.21
N LYS A 16 -23.11 -12.69 -3.08
CA LYS A 16 -23.94 -13.89 -2.99
C LYS A 16 -25.16 -13.80 -3.90
N ALA A 17 -25.89 -12.68 -3.88
CA ALA A 17 -27.06 -12.47 -4.75
C ALA A 17 -26.69 -12.50 -6.24
N ALA A 18 -25.56 -11.86 -6.62
CA ALA A 18 -25.05 -11.86 -7.98
C ALA A 18 -24.60 -13.26 -8.45
N ILE A 19 -23.92 -14.02 -7.58
CA ILE A 19 -23.51 -15.41 -7.86
C ILE A 19 -24.75 -16.29 -8.04
N THR A 20 -25.76 -16.21 -7.17
CA THR A 20 -27.01 -16.97 -7.32
C THR A 20 -27.75 -16.61 -8.60
N ARG A 21 -27.78 -15.34 -9.02
CA ARG A 21 -28.34 -14.92 -10.31
C ARG A 21 -27.55 -15.48 -11.49
N ARG A 22 -26.21 -15.42 -11.45
CA ARG A 22 -25.35 -15.98 -12.51
C ARG A 22 -25.47 -17.50 -12.59
N GLN A 23 -25.54 -18.19 -11.46
CA GLN A 23 -25.86 -19.61 -11.40
C GLN A 23 -27.25 -19.87 -11.98
N CYS A 24 -28.28 -19.11 -11.64
CA CYS A 24 -29.62 -19.26 -12.23
C CYS A 24 -29.63 -19.04 -13.76
N VAL A 25 -28.88 -18.07 -14.29
CA VAL A 25 -28.77 -17.82 -15.74
C VAL A 25 -27.97 -18.91 -16.46
N VAL A 26 -26.83 -19.34 -15.88
CA VAL A 26 -26.02 -20.43 -16.43
C VAL A 26 -26.77 -21.77 -16.34
N SER A 27 -27.44 -22.04 -15.22
CA SER A 27 -28.30 -23.21 -15.02
C SER A 27 -29.57 -23.16 -15.88
N GLY A 28 -30.09 -21.96 -16.19
CA GLY A 28 -31.23 -21.76 -17.09
C GLY A 28 -30.90 -22.04 -18.55
N ILE A 29 -29.66 -21.79 -18.98
CA ILE A 29 -29.14 -22.22 -20.29
C ILE A 29 -28.79 -23.72 -20.28
N ALA A 30 -28.40 -24.29 -19.14
CA ALA A 30 -28.11 -25.72 -19.01
C ALA A 30 -29.36 -26.60 -18.84
N MET A 31 -30.52 -26.04 -18.47
CA MET A 31 -31.76 -26.80 -18.22
C MET A 31 -32.56 -27.20 -19.47
N SER A 32 -32.06 -26.93 -20.69
CA SER A 32 -32.61 -27.49 -21.92
C SER A 32 -31.89 -28.74 -22.44
N ALA A 33 -30.85 -29.23 -21.75
CA ALA A 33 -30.08 -30.39 -22.24
C ALA A 33 -29.44 -31.25 -21.15
N THR A 34 -30.19 -31.71 -20.13
CA THR A 34 -30.02 -33.01 -19.39
C THR A 34 -30.90 -33.05 -18.13
N ALA A 35 -32.20 -32.84 -18.27
CA ALA A 35 -33.14 -33.39 -17.31
C ALA A 35 -33.46 -34.82 -17.76
N PHE A 36 -32.76 -35.80 -17.20
CA PHE A 36 -33.10 -37.23 -17.05
C PHE A 36 -31.79 -38.03 -17.02
N LEU A 37 -31.31 -38.37 -15.81
CA LEU A 37 -30.84 -39.71 -15.40
C LEU A 37 -29.97 -39.59 -14.13
N LEU A 38 -30.54 -40.04 -13.00
CA LEU A 38 -29.91 -40.74 -11.87
C LEU A 38 -28.82 -39.94 -11.10
N GLY A 39 -29.00 -39.62 -9.83
CA GLY A 39 -29.11 -40.59 -8.74
C GLY A 39 -28.08 -40.18 -7.68
N SER A 40 -28.49 -40.21 -6.43
CA SER A 40 -27.78 -39.76 -5.24
C SER A 40 -26.34 -40.32 -5.08
N THR A 41 -25.51 -39.52 -4.37
CA THR A 41 -24.17 -39.81 -3.80
C THR A 41 -22.93 -39.67 -4.69
N THR A 42 -22.42 -38.44 -4.83
CA THR A 42 -20.98 -38.06 -4.69
C THR A 42 -20.86 -36.53 -4.70
N LEU A 43 -20.39 -35.94 -3.58
CA LEU A 43 -19.83 -34.58 -3.60
C LEU A 43 -18.41 -34.68 -4.16
N SER A 44 -18.28 -34.87 -5.47
CA SER A 44 -17.03 -34.61 -6.17
C SER A 44 -16.92 -33.10 -6.35
N SER A 45 -15.84 -32.53 -5.83
CA SER A 45 -15.43 -31.16 -6.09
C SER A 45 -15.50 -30.91 -7.60
N ALA A 46 -16.48 -30.14 -8.05
CA ALA A 46 -16.54 -29.70 -9.42
C ALA A 46 -15.33 -28.80 -9.65
N ILE A 47 -14.24 -29.36 -10.16
CA ILE A 47 -13.20 -28.60 -10.83
C ILE A 47 -13.92 -27.92 -11.97
N ALA A 48 -14.17 -26.62 -11.83
CA ALA A 48 -14.58 -25.79 -12.95
C ALA A 48 -13.40 -25.77 -13.92
N MET A 49 -13.32 -26.78 -14.81
CA MET A 49 -12.48 -26.71 -15.98
C MET A 49 -13.11 -25.68 -16.90
N ALA A 50 -12.72 -24.42 -16.73
CA ALA A 50 -12.88 -23.45 -17.79
C ALA A 50 -12.13 -24.01 -19.02
N PRO A 51 -12.77 -24.14 -20.19
CA PRO A 51 -12.05 -24.55 -21.38
C PRO A 51 -10.98 -23.49 -21.68
N SER A 52 -9.70 -23.84 -21.48
CA SER A 52 -8.57 -22.96 -21.74
C SER A 52 -8.27 -22.92 -23.24
N ASN A 53 -9.21 -22.39 -24.03
CA ASN A 53 -8.93 -21.96 -25.40
C ASN A 53 -8.48 -20.50 -25.37
N SER A 54 -7.35 -20.22 -24.71
CA SER A 54 -6.71 -18.90 -24.77
C SER A 54 -5.31 -19.04 -25.37
N ASN A 55 -5.16 -18.68 -26.65
CA ASN A 55 -3.88 -18.47 -27.32
C ASN A 55 -2.98 -17.40 -26.63
N PHE A 56 -3.42 -16.80 -25.53
CA PHE A 56 -2.69 -15.81 -24.73
C PHE A 56 -1.71 -16.42 -23.72
N LEU A 57 -1.99 -17.63 -23.20
CA LEU A 57 -1.15 -18.27 -22.17
C LEU A 57 -0.18 -19.26 -22.83
N LYS A 58 1.11 -18.89 -22.89
CA LYS A 58 2.17 -19.67 -23.54
C LYS A 58 2.93 -20.61 -22.60
N PHE A 59 2.42 -20.86 -21.39
CA PHE A 59 3.05 -21.75 -20.42
C PHE A 59 2.02 -22.68 -19.78
N LYS A 60 2.49 -23.83 -19.31
CA LYS A 60 1.68 -24.78 -18.55
C LYS A 60 1.54 -24.29 -17.12
N SER A 61 0.31 -24.30 -16.59
CA SER A 61 0.04 -23.93 -15.19
C SER A 61 0.89 -24.76 -14.22
N VAL A 62 1.47 -24.09 -13.21
CA VAL A 62 2.22 -24.73 -12.13
C VAL A 62 1.24 -25.25 -11.06
N PRO A 63 1.39 -26.50 -10.57
CA PRO A 63 0.59 -27.00 -9.45
C PRO A 63 0.93 -26.32 -8.13
N ALA A 64 -0.08 -26.14 -7.26
CA ALA A 64 0.14 -25.71 -5.89
C ALA A 64 1.02 -26.72 -5.13
N ASN A 65 1.93 -26.23 -4.29
CA ASN A 65 2.78 -27.03 -3.43
C ASN A 65 3.13 -26.26 -2.13
N THR A 66 3.82 -26.90 -1.20
CA THR A 66 4.22 -26.33 0.10
C THR A 66 5.74 -26.30 0.27
N SER A 67 6.50 -26.26 -0.82
CA SER A 67 7.96 -26.14 -0.77
C SER A 67 8.34 -24.75 -0.30
N ASP A 68 9.41 -24.65 0.49
CA ASP A 68 10.06 -23.37 0.81
C ASP A 68 11.02 -22.97 -0.33
N ASP A 69 10.46 -22.85 -1.54
CA ASP A 69 11.17 -22.55 -2.79
C ASP A 69 10.20 -21.95 -3.82
N VAL A 70 10.73 -21.26 -4.84
CA VAL A 70 9.92 -20.66 -5.92
C VAL A 70 9.75 -21.66 -7.07
N SER A 71 8.51 -22.10 -7.28
CA SER A 71 8.14 -22.96 -8.41
C SER A 71 7.68 -22.14 -9.61
N VAL A 72 8.38 -22.25 -10.74
CA VAL A 72 8.08 -21.54 -12.00
C VAL A 72 7.69 -22.52 -13.12
N PRO A 73 7.02 -22.06 -14.20
CA PRO A 73 6.72 -22.92 -15.35
C PRO A 73 7.99 -23.46 -16.03
N GLU A 74 7.85 -24.56 -16.78
CA GLU A 74 8.94 -25.12 -17.57
C GLU A 74 9.53 -24.07 -18.55
N GLY A 75 10.86 -23.97 -18.61
CA GLY A 75 11.58 -22.99 -19.43
C GLY A 75 11.78 -21.62 -18.76
N PHE A 76 11.23 -21.40 -17.57
CA PHE A 76 11.47 -20.19 -16.77
C PHE A 76 12.51 -20.44 -15.68
N ASN A 77 13.11 -19.36 -15.20
CA ASN A 77 13.99 -19.34 -14.03
C ASN A 77 13.62 -18.16 -13.13
N TRP A 78 14.18 -18.16 -11.93
CA TRP A 78 14.08 -17.06 -10.99
C TRP A 78 15.43 -16.88 -10.29
N HIS A 79 15.70 -15.65 -9.83
CA HIS A 79 16.85 -15.34 -8.99
C HIS A 79 16.49 -14.16 -8.08
N VAL A 80 17.26 -13.98 -7.00
CA VAL A 80 17.09 -12.85 -6.06
C VAL A 80 17.74 -11.59 -6.64
N VAL A 81 16.98 -10.50 -6.72
CA VAL A 81 17.50 -9.18 -7.15
C VAL A 81 18.00 -8.36 -5.96
N ALA A 82 17.23 -8.37 -4.87
CA ALA A 82 17.52 -7.69 -3.61
C ALA A 82 16.79 -8.40 -2.47
N SER A 83 17.35 -8.32 -1.27
CA SER A 83 16.77 -8.80 -0.01
C SER A 83 16.85 -7.73 1.07
N TRP A 84 16.00 -7.83 2.09
CA TRP A 84 16.09 -6.99 3.28
C TRP A 84 17.53 -6.99 3.84
N GLY A 85 18.08 -5.79 4.07
CA GLY A 85 19.42 -5.61 4.58
C GLY A 85 20.53 -5.55 3.52
N ASP A 86 20.22 -5.75 2.24
CA ASP A 86 21.21 -5.56 1.17
C ASP A 86 21.61 -4.08 1.07
N PRO A 87 22.91 -3.75 1.14
CA PRO A 87 23.37 -2.36 1.14
C PRO A 87 23.26 -1.72 -0.24
N LEU A 88 22.66 -0.52 -0.30
CA LEU A 88 22.54 0.29 -1.53
C LEU A 88 23.81 1.11 -1.81
N TRP A 89 24.69 1.26 -0.82
CA TRP A 89 25.95 1.99 -0.93
C TRP A 89 27.12 1.11 -0.52
N SER A 90 28.31 1.34 -1.08
CA SER A 90 29.51 0.56 -0.73
C SER A 90 29.99 0.80 0.70
N LYS A 91 29.61 1.93 1.30
CA LYS A 91 29.83 2.20 2.74
C LYS A 91 28.89 1.43 3.67
N GLY A 92 27.82 0.83 3.13
CA GLY A 92 26.90 -0.01 3.91
C GLY A 92 27.49 -1.40 4.13
N GLU A 93 27.28 -1.94 5.33
CA GLU A 93 27.71 -3.30 5.67
C GLU A 93 26.75 -4.34 5.07
N SER A 94 27.28 -5.52 4.74
CA SER A 94 26.45 -6.67 4.38
C SER A 94 25.60 -7.11 5.58
N PHE A 95 24.38 -7.56 5.31
CA PHE A 95 23.50 -8.06 6.36
C PHE A 95 24.13 -9.23 7.14
N ASN A 96 24.06 -9.15 8.47
CA ASN A 96 24.58 -10.16 9.38
C ASN A 96 23.42 -10.77 10.17
N HIS A 97 23.17 -12.08 9.98
CA HIS A 97 22.05 -12.77 10.62
C HIS A 97 22.18 -12.89 12.15
N GLN A 98 23.39 -12.79 12.71
CA GLN A 98 23.61 -12.86 14.15
C GLN A 98 23.35 -11.50 14.81
N THR A 99 23.90 -10.41 14.27
CA THR A 99 23.76 -9.07 14.86
C THR A 99 22.46 -8.38 14.44
N ARG A 100 21.91 -8.76 13.28
CA ARG A 100 20.76 -8.15 12.60
C ARG A 100 20.97 -6.67 12.21
N GLY A 101 22.12 -6.06 12.48
CA GLY A 101 22.41 -4.65 12.18
C GLY A 101 21.77 -3.64 13.15
N THR A 102 22.08 -2.36 12.91
CA THR A 102 21.67 -1.19 13.71
C THR A 102 20.74 -0.27 12.91
N ALA A 103 20.29 0.85 13.50
CA ALA A 103 19.55 1.86 12.74
C ALA A 103 20.39 2.48 11.61
N GLU A 104 21.67 2.72 11.88
CA GLU A 104 22.61 3.29 10.90
C GLU A 104 22.81 2.35 9.70
N SER A 105 23.04 1.05 9.95
CA SER A 105 23.21 0.10 8.84
C SER A 105 21.91 -0.08 8.05
N GLN A 106 20.75 -0.08 8.73
CA GLN A 106 19.45 -0.18 8.07
C GLN A 106 19.11 1.03 7.19
N ALA A 107 19.53 2.24 7.59
CA ALA A 107 19.35 3.45 6.79
C ALA A 107 20.11 3.40 5.45
N LEU A 108 21.13 2.54 5.35
CA LEU A 108 21.95 2.33 4.15
C LEU A 108 21.55 1.09 3.32
N ALA A 109 20.51 0.37 3.74
CA ALA A 109 20.14 -0.91 3.18
C ALA A 109 18.70 -0.92 2.65
N PHE A 110 18.41 -1.89 1.79
CA PHE A 110 17.06 -2.23 1.36
C PHE A 110 16.18 -2.55 2.58
N GLY A 111 14.95 -2.02 2.59
CA GLY A 111 14.03 -2.16 3.72
C GLY A 111 13.44 -3.56 3.89
N ASP A 112 12.71 -3.77 4.98
CA ASP A 112 12.05 -5.04 5.31
C ASP A 112 10.70 -5.17 4.55
N ASN A 113 10.16 -6.38 4.48
CA ASN A 113 8.88 -6.75 3.83
C ASN A 113 8.57 -5.91 2.58
N ASN A 114 9.34 -6.16 1.53
CA ASN A 114 9.08 -5.51 0.25
C ASN A 114 7.69 -5.83 -0.28
N ASP A 115 7.01 -4.82 -0.79
CA ASP A 115 5.63 -4.93 -1.26
C ASP A 115 5.48 -4.30 -2.65
N GLY A 116 4.51 -3.38 -2.84
CA GLY A 116 4.26 -2.68 -4.09
C GLY A 116 5.52 -2.09 -4.69
N MET A 117 5.66 -2.21 -6.01
CA MET A 117 6.85 -1.76 -6.73
C MET A 117 6.53 -1.35 -8.15
N GLU A 118 7.37 -0.48 -8.72
CA GLU A 118 7.29 -0.03 -10.11
C GLU A 118 8.69 0.11 -10.72
N PHE A 119 8.81 -0.28 -11.98
CA PHE A 119 10.05 -0.24 -12.74
C PHE A 119 10.05 0.92 -13.74
N PHE A 120 11.07 1.77 -13.68
CA PHE A 120 11.21 2.96 -14.49
C PHE A 120 12.47 2.89 -15.35
N THR A 121 12.36 3.25 -16.63
CA THR A 121 13.51 3.41 -17.52
C THR A 121 13.55 4.83 -18.06
N ARG A 122 14.69 5.51 -17.90
CA ARG A 122 14.97 6.83 -18.48
C ARG A 122 16.45 6.94 -18.77
N ASP A 123 16.81 7.44 -19.95
CA ASP A 123 18.21 7.66 -20.38
C ASP A 123 19.14 6.44 -20.19
N GLY A 124 18.62 5.24 -20.48
CA GLY A 124 19.36 3.98 -20.35
C GLY A 124 19.58 3.50 -18.91
N ARG A 125 18.99 4.17 -17.92
CA ARG A 125 19.00 3.79 -16.50
C ARG A 125 17.70 3.08 -16.14
N ASN A 126 17.80 2.08 -15.28
CA ASN A 126 16.66 1.30 -14.78
C ASN A 126 16.55 1.50 -13.28
N ILE A 127 15.46 2.12 -12.83
CA ILE A 127 15.19 2.38 -11.42
C ILE A 127 14.03 1.50 -10.98
N LEU A 128 14.21 0.79 -9.87
CA LEU A 128 13.13 0.09 -9.18
C LEU A 128 12.80 0.88 -7.90
N ALA A 129 11.56 1.37 -7.80
CA ALA A 129 11.01 1.90 -6.57
C ALA A 129 10.17 0.81 -5.91
N VAL A 130 10.47 0.49 -4.65
CA VAL A 130 9.87 -0.64 -3.91
C VAL A 130 9.44 -0.17 -2.54
N ASN A 131 8.19 -0.43 -2.19
CA ASN A 131 7.69 -0.20 -0.85
C ASN A 131 8.31 -1.19 0.14
N ASN A 132 8.48 -0.75 1.38
CA ASN A 132 8.88 -1.56 2.52
C ASN A 132 7.83 -1.37 3.60
N GLU A 133 6.92 -2.34 3.71
CA GLU A 133 5.63 -2.13 4.34
C GLU A 133 5.77 -2.05 5.88
N TYR A 134 6.19 -3.15 6.50
CA TYR A 134 6.29 -3.29 7.96
C TYR A 134 7.53 -4.09 8.33
N THR A 135 7.76 -4.29 9.63
CA THR A 135 8.82 -5.16 10.14
C THR A 135 8.25 -6.39 10.81
N ASN A 136 8.80 -7.57 10.50
CA ASN A 136 8.48 -8.78 11.26
C ASN A 136 9.26 -8.74 12.57
N LEU A 137 8.62 -8.34 13.68
CA LEU A 137 9.31 -8.09 14.96
C LEU A 137 10.23 -9.25 15.39
N SER A 138 9.75 -10.50 15.32
CA SER A 138 10.54 -11.67 15.71
C SER A 138 11.71 -12.00 14.77
N ILE A 139 11.66 -11.55 13.52
CA ILE A 139 12.75 -11.73 12.55
C ILE A 139 13.74 -10.57 12.67
N MET A 140 13.23 -9.33 12.70
CA MET A 140 13.97 -8.08 12.81
C MET A 140 14.81 -8.03 14.09
N TYR A 141 14.23 -8.50 15.20
CA TYR A 141 14.83 -8.52 16.54
C TYR A 141 15.08 -9.93 17.05
N GLY A 142 15.26 -10.92 16.16
CA GLY A 142 15.57 -12.30 16.54
C GLY A 142 16.94 -12.47 17.23
N ASN A 143 17.76 -11.41 17.25
CA ASN A 143 18.99 -11.31 18.04
C ASN A 143 18.75 -10.82 19.49
N ARG A 144 17.52 -10.44 19.83
CA ARG A 144 17.09 -9.99 21.16
C ARG A 144 16.39 -11.12 21.90
N GLN A 145 16.45 -11.13 23.22
CA GLN A 145 15.84 -12.20 24.02
C GLN A 145 14.31 -12.15 23.94
N SER A 146 13.76 -10.94 23.91
CA SER A 146 12.32 -10.72 23.84
C SER A 146 11.71 -10.96 22.46
N ASN A 147 12.50 -11.00 21.38
CA ASN A 147 12.02 -10.89 19.99
C ASN A 147 11.29 -9.56 19.67
N PHE A 148 11.54 -8.52 20.48
CA PHE A 148 11.02 -7.16 20.33
C PHE A 148 12.18 -6.14 20.42
N PRO A 149 11.96 -4.86 20.07
CA PRO A 149 12.93 -3.81 20.35
C PRO A 149 13.23 -3.71 21.85
N GLU A 150 14.50 -3.77 22.23
CA GLU A 150 14.95 -3.65 23.64
C GLU A 150 15.68 -2.32 23.89
N THR A 151 16.12 -1.65 22.84
CA THR A 151 16.90 -0.41 22.88
C THR A 151 16.30 0.67 21.97
N LEU A 152 16.68 1.93 22.20
CA LEU A 152 16.29 3.04 21.32
C LEU A 152 16.82 2.85 19.88
N ASP A 153 18.01 2.24 19.72
CA ASP A 153 18.55 1.88 18.40
C ASP A 153 17.67 0.82 17.70
N ASP A 154 17.17 -0.18 18.43
CA ASP A 154 16.24 -1.16 17.84
C ASP A 154 14.96 -0.50 17.32
N ILE A 155 14.41 0.47 18.05
CA ILE A 155 13.22 1.23 17.65
C ILE A 155 13.54 2.08 16.41
N ALA A 156 14.67 2.80 16.43
CA ALA A 156 15.13 3.61 15.30
C ALA A 156 15.38 2.76 14.04
N LYS A 157 15.95 1.55 14.21
CA LYS A 157 16.14 0.58 13.13
C LYS A 157 14.82 0.16 12.50
N GLY A 158 13.79 -0.09 13.31
CA GLY A 158 12.43 -0.36 12.82
C GLY A 158 11.88 0.79 11.96
N LYS A 159 12.07 2.04 12.39
CA LYS A 159 11.71 3.25 11.61
C LYS A 159 12.49 3.36 10.30
N MET A 160 13.75 2.93 10.28
CA MET A 160 14.61 2.91 9.09
C MET A 160 14.33 1.74 8.15
N ALA A 161 13.61 0.70 8.59
CA ALA A 161 13.34 -0.48 7.78
C ALA A 161 12.10 -0.35 6.88
N VAL A 162 11.21 0.60 7.16
CA VAL A 162 9.97 0.84 6.42
C VAL A 162 10.11 2.00 5.43
N GLY A 163 9.08 2.23 4.60
CA GLY A 163 9.01 3.35 3.68
C GLY A 163 9.12 2.90 2.22
N VAL A 164 10.04 3.50 1.47
CA VAL A 164 10.34 3.16 0.07
C VAL A 164 11.85 3.05 -0.12
N THR A 165 12.29 2.01 -0.82
CA THR A 165 13.62 1.88 -1.38
C THR A 165 13.58 2.23 -2.87
N ILE A 166 14.34 3.25 -3.27
CA ILE A 166 14.58 3.59 -4.67
C ILE A 166 16.00 3.14 -4.99
N MET A 167 16.16 2.30 -6.01
CA MET A 167 17.47 1.78 -6.38
C MET A 167 17.62 1.66 -7.89
N GLU A 168 18.81 2.01 -8.39
CA GLU A 168 19.19 1.63 -9.74
C GLU A 168 19.55 0.14 -9.78
N ILE A 169 19.04 -0.56 -10.77
CA ILE A 169 19.37 -1.96 -11.04
C ILE A 169 19.91 -2.13 -12.46
N THR A 170 20.81 -3.08 -12.65
CA THR A 170 21.35 -3.40 -13.97
C THR A 170 21.27 -4.90 -14.23
N GLU A 171 21.01 -5.26 -15.48
CA GLU A 171 21.11 -6.64 -15.95
C GLU A 171 22.52 -6.93 -16.46
N LYS A 172 23.10 -8.07 -16.05
CA LYS A 172 24.30 -8.63 -16.65
C LYS A 172 24.11 -10.14 -16.81
N ASN A 173 24.23 -10.63 -18.05
CA ASN A 173 24.10 -12.05 -18.38
C ASN A 173 22.81 -12.69 -17.84
N GLY A 174 21.66 -11.99 -17.96
CA GLY A 174 20.37 -12.47 -17.46
C GLY A 174 20.10 -12.21 -15.98
N ASN A 175 21.09 -11.73 -15.20
CA ASN A 175 20.92 -11.48 -13.78
C ASN A 175 20.86 -9.98 -13.48
N TRP A 176 19.78 -9.57 -12.82
CA TRP A 176 19.59 -8.22 -12.30
C TRP A 176 20.21 -8.06 -10.91
N SER A 177 20.86 -6.93 -10.66
CA SER A 177 21.41 -6.59 -9.34
C SER A 177 21.44 -5.08 -9.08
N ILE A 178 21.55 -4.72 -7.81
CA ILE A 178 21.65 -3.33 -7.34
C ILE A 178 22.96 -2.70 -7.84
N VAL A 179 22.85 -1.52 -8.45
CA VAL A 179 24.00 -0.66 -8.73
C VAL A 179 24.32 0.12 -7.46
N LYS A 180 25.29 -0.37 -6.68
CA LYS A 180 25.76 0.34 -5.47
C LYS A 180 26.27 1.74 -5.81
N ASP A 181 26.04 2.66 -4.88
CA ASP A 181 26.45 4.06 -4.98
C ASP A 181 25.87 4.81 -6.20
N SER A 182 24.80 4.28 -6.82
CA SER A 182 24.07 5.05 -7.82
C SER A 182 23.58 6.35 -7.21
N HIS A 183 23.67 7.43 -7.99
CA HIS A 183 23.15 8.74 -7.63
C HIS A 183 21.65 8.69 -7.29
N TYR A 184 20.92 7.75 -7.88
CA TYR A 184 19.47 7.58 -7.69
C TYR A 184 19.10 6.74 -6.48
N ASN A 185 20.06 6.03 -5.86
CA ASN A 185 19.76 5.22 -4.69
C ASN A 185 19.30 6.11 -3.53
N ARG A 186 18.15 5.78 -2.95
CA ARG A 186 17.53 6.56 -1.88
C ARG A 186 16.64 5.70 -1.00
N ARG A 187 16.69 5.98 0.31
CA ARG A 187 15.69 5.53 1.26
C ARG A 187 14.75 6.69 1.60
N VAL A 188 13.45 6.46 1.43
CA VAL A 188 12.39 7.29 2.01
C VAL A 188 11.84 6.49 3.18
N THR A 189 11.83 7.07 4.38
CA THR A 189 11.61 6.35 5.64
C THR A 189 10.58 7.05 6.52
N ALA A 190 10.33 6.50 7.72
CA ALA A 190 9.49 7.14 8.73
C ALA A 190 10.05 8.49 9.26
N GLU A 191 11.27 8.89 8.87
CA GLU A 191 11.90 10.17 9.27
C GLU A 191 12.06 11.15 8.09
N THR A 192 11.64 10.78 6.89
CA THR A 192 11.83 11.64 5.72
C THR A 192 10.87 12.84 5.76
N HIS A 193 11.40 14.06 5.66
CA HIS A 193 10.57 15.27 5.53
C HIS A 193 9.79 15.26 4.21
N MET A 194 8.50 15.60 4.28
CA MET A 194 7.57 15.57 3.16
C MET A 194 6.76 16.87 3.10
N GLN A 195 6.07 17.04 1.99
CA GLN A 195 5.11 18.12 1.79
C GLN A 195 3.69 17.53 1.71
N MET A 196 2.74 18.14 2.41
CA MET A 196 1.32 17.87 2.16
C MET A 196 0.82 18.77 1.03
N THR A 197 0.00 18.22 0.15
CA THR A 197 -0.66 18.93 -0.95
C THR A 197 -2.17 18.71 -0.90
N GLY A 198 -2.92 19.57 -1.58
CA GLY A 198 -4.37 19.46 -1.69
C GLY A 198 -5.15 20.09 -0.53
N PRO A 199 -6.46 19.78 -0.41
CA PRO A 199 -7.39 20.50 0.46
C PRO A 199 -7.04 20.49 1.96
N ALA A 200 -6.39 19.43 2.47
CA ALA A 200 -6.09 19.31 3.90
C ALA A 200 -4.97 20.26 4.37
N VAL A 201 -4.20 20.87 3.46
CA VAL A 201 -3.05 21.71 3.81
C VAL A 201 -3.48 22.86 4.70
N GLY A 202 -2.90 22.93 5.89
CA GLY A 202 -3.21 23.97 6.87
C GLY A 202 -4.58 23.87 7.52
N HIS A 203 -5.34 22.80 7.30
CA HIS A 203 -6.54 22.53 8.10
C HIS A 203 -6.18 22.29 9.56
N GLU A 204 -7.04 22.68 10.50
CA GLU A 204 -6.73 22.61 11.94
C GLU A 204 -6.38 21.19 12.42
N LEU A 205 -7.00 20.17 11.80
CA LEU A 205 -6.83 18.76 12.14
C LEU A 205 -5.48 18.17 11.73
N VAL A 206 -4.70 18.84 10.86
CA VAL A 206 -3.36 18.39 10.44
C VAL A 206 -2.24 19.26 11.01
N ARG A 207 -2.58 20.30 11.79
CA ARG A 207 -1.61 21.13 12.50
C ARG A 207 -1.17 20.45 13.80
N THR A 208 0.13 20.46 14.05
CA THR A 208 0.74 20.00 15.31
C THR A 208 1.54 21.15 15.92
N SER A 209 2.09 20.96 17.13
CA SER A 209 3.00 21.94 17.74
C SER A 209 4.22 22.21 16.86
N ASP A 210 4.73 21.15 16.24
CA ASP A 210 6.00 21.18 15.49
C ASP A 210 5.79 21.57 14.02
N ASP A 211 4.55 21.49 13.53
CA ASP A 211 4.14 22.02 12.24
C ASP A 211 2.80 22.78 12.34
N PRO A 212 2.83 24.03 12.87
CA PRO A 212 1.63 24.86 13.01
C PRO A 212 0.96 25.23 11.68
N LYS A 213 1.67 25.05 10.56
CA LYS A 213 1.14 25.27 9.20
C LYS A 213 0.46 24.03 8.63
N GLY A 214 0.60 22.85 9.25
CA GLY A 214 -0.05 21.62 8.80
C GLY A 214 0.29 21.26 7.35
N ALA A 215 1.54 21.43 6.96
CA ALA A 215 1.99 21.33 5.56
C ALA A 215 3.24 20.45 5.37
N ASN A 216 3.93 20.08 6.44
CA ASN A 216 5.25 19.45 6.41
C ASN A 216 5.28 18.16 7.25
N PRO A 217 4.53 17.10 6.87
CA PRO A 217 4.57 15.81 7.57
C PRO A 217 5.96 15.18 7.52
N ILE A 218 6.27 14.39 8.55
CA ILE A 218 7.54 13.65 8.65
C ILE A 218 7.23 12.15 8.55
N GLY A 219 7.71 11.58 7.45
CA GLY A 219 7.75 10.14 7.21
C GLY A 219 6.59 9.56 6.42
N THR A 220 6.81 8.33 6.00
CA THR A 220 5.81 7.40 5.47
C THR A 220 6.18 5.99 5.93
N TRP A 221 5.19 5.15 6.19
CA TRP A 221 5.34 3.76 6.64
C TRP A 221 4.06 2.98 6.39
N HIS A 222 4.10 1.66 6.57
CA HIS A 222 3.02 0.75 6.16
C HIS A 222 2.65 0.98 4.69
N ASN A 223 3.70 1.15 3.88
CA ASN A 223 3.64 1.36 2.45
C ASN A 223 3.28 0.02 1.78
N CYS A 224 2.04 -0.15 1.33
CA CYS A 224 1.51 -1.42 0.83
C CYS A 224 1.79 -1.58 -0.68
N GLY A 225 0.76 -1.48 -1.52
CA GLY A 225 0.85 -1.48 -2.97
C GLY A 225 1.31 -0.14 -3.57
N SER A 226 1.38 -0.10 -4.90
CA SER A 226 1.97 0.99 -5.66
C SER A 226 1.08 1.52 -6.77
N GLY A 227 1.50 2.64 -7.35
CA GLY A 227 0.99 3.17 -8.60
C GLY A 227 2.05 3.96 -9.36
N ARG A 228 1.77 4.24 -10.62
CA ARG A 228 2.66 5.00 -11.50
C ARG A 228 1.90 6.09 -12.23
N THR A 229 2.40 7.31 -12.17
CA THR A 229 1.81 8.43 -12.91
C THR A 229 2.29 8.43 -14.37
N PRO A 230 1.50 8.98 -15.31
CA PRO A 230 1.92 9.11 -16.70
C PRO A 230 3.03 10.16 -16.92
N TRP A 231 3.41 10.93 -15.89
CA TRP A 231 4.58 11.83 -15.90
C TRP A 231 5.81 11.21 -15.21
N GLY A 232 5.77 9.92 -14.86
CA GLY A 232 6.96 9.17 -14.46
C GLY A 232 7.30 9.23 -12.98
N THR A 233 6.36 9.64 -12.12
CA THR A 233 6.51 9.55 -10.65
C THR A 233 5.90 8.27 -10.10
N TYR A 234 6.44 7.84 -8.96
CA TYR A 234 6.00 6.69 -8.18
C TYR A 234 4.97 7.12 -7.14
N LEU A 235 3.92 6.32 -6.97
CA LEU A 235 2.91 6.49 -5.93
C LEU A 235 3.03 5.33 -4.94
N THR A 236 3.28 5.65 -3.68
CA THR A 236 3.25 4.70 -2.57
C THR A 236 2.04 4.95 -1.68
N CYS A 237 1.50 3.90 -1.06
CA CYS A 237 0.21 3.92 -0.41
C CYS A 237 0.34 3.61 1.08
N GLU A 238 0.00 4.57 1.95
CA GLU A 238 -0.02 4.34 3.40
C GLU A 238 -1.31 3.60 3.80
N GLU A 239 -1.15 2.38 4.29
CA GLU A 239 -2.26 1.44 4.49
C GLU A 239 -2.58 1.31 6.00
N ASN A 240 -1.97 0.38 6.70
CA ASN A 240 -2.16 0.18 8.14
C ASN A 240 -1.33 1.14 9.04
N PHE A 241 -1.26 2.43 8.67
CA PHE A 241 -0.52 3.46 9.40
C PHE A 241 -0.94 3.59 10.88
N ASN A 242 -2.21 3.28 11.17
CA ASN A 242 -2.84 3.39 12.49
C ASN A 242 -2.18 2.50 13.57
N ARG A 243 -1.40 1.48 13.16
CA ARG A 243 -0.79 0.49 14.06
C ARG A 243 0.37 1.01 14.90
N TYR A 244 0.92 2.18 14.55
CA TYR A 244 2.14 2.75 15.15
C TYR A 244 1.86 3.84 16.20
N PHE A 245 0.61 4.25 16.33
CA PHE A 245 0.16 5.23 17.31
C PHE A 245 -0.35 4.51 18.55
N SER A 246 0.01 5.02 19.73
CA SER A 246 -0.44 4.47 21.02
C SER A 246 -0.41 5.53 22.11
N THR A 247 -0.81 5.22 23.34
CA THR A 247 -0.60 6.10 24.50
C THR A 247 -0.51 5.28 25.78
N ASN A 248 0.19 5.80 26.79
CA ASN A 248 0.22 5.19 28.12
C ASN A 248 -0.74 5.88 29.11
N ASP A 249 -1.46 6.92 28.70
CA ASP A 249 -2.44 7.58 29.57
C ASP A 249 -3.69 6.69 29.70
N PRO A 250 -3.94 6.07 30.88
CA PRO A 250 -5.08 5.19 31.08
C PRO A 250 -6.41 5.94 31.07
N LYS A 251 -6.39 7.27 31.12
CA LYS A 251 -7.60 8.13 31.07
C LYS A 251 -7.90 8.61 29.67
N TYR A 252 -7.01 8.42 28.71
CA TYR A 252 -7.21 8.88 27.34
C TYR A 252 -8.38 8.13 26.70
N LYS A 253 -9.36 8.88 26.21
CA LYS A 253 -10.51 8.34 25.49
C LYS A 253 -10.30 8.59 24.00
N ILE A 254 -10.16 7.51 23.24
CA ILE A 254 -9.98 7.61 21.80
C ILE A 254 -11.23 8.27 21.18
N PRO A 255 -11.12 9.41 20.47
CA PRO A 255 -12.25 10.03 19.80
C PRO A 255 -12.84 9.14 18.70
N ALA A 256 -14.14 9.30 18.41
CA ALA A 256 -14.85 8.47 17.42
C ALA A 256 -14.18 8.45 16.03
N PRO A 257 -13.64 9.58 15.48
CA PRO A 257 -12.89 9.53 14.23
C PRO A 257 -11.67 8.61 14.30
N MET A 258 -10.86 8.66 15.36
CA MET A 258 -9.70 7.77 15.52
C MET A 258 -10.11 6.30 15.64
N GLN A 259 -11.23 6.01 16.33
CA GLN A 259 -11.76 4.65 16.42
C GLN A 259 -12.17 4.11 15.04
N ARG A 260 -12.76 4.95 14.16
CA ARG A 260 -13.10 4.56 12.79
C ARG A 260 -11.87 4.14 11.98
N TYR A 261 -10.73 4.78 12.19
CA TYR A 261 -9.46 4.40 11.56
C TYR A 261 -8.72 3.25 12.29
N GLY A 262 -9.35 2.66 13.32
CA GLY A 262 -8.79 1.54 14.07
C GLY A 262 -7.56 1.89 14.91
N ILE A 263 -7.40 3.16 15.32
CA ILE A 263 -6.36 3.57 16.27
C ILE A 263 -6.72 3.06 17.66
N LYS A 264 -5.72 2.56 18.38
CA LYS A 264 -5.86 1.97 19.72
C LYS A 264 -4.92 2.63 20.72
N THR A 265 -5.16 2.40 22.00
CA THR A 265 -4.29 2.87 23.08
C THR A 265 -3.04 2.00 23.22
N GLU A 266 -3.13 0.70 22.90
CA GLU A 266 -2.06 -0.26 23.08
C GLU A 266 -0.98 -0.15 21.99
N ASP A 267 0.28 -0.17 22.41
CA ASP A 267 1.41 -0.36 21.49
C ASP A 267 1.47 -1.83 21.04
N ARG A 268 1.74 -2.07 19.75
CA ARG A 268 1.85 -3.43 19.20
C ARG A 268 3.25 -4.05 19.34
N GLY A 269 4.11 -3.46 20.15
CA GLY A 269 5.51 -3.88 20.35
C GLY A 269 6.52 -3.11 19.50
N PHE A 270 6.10 -2.05 18.79
CA PHE A 270 7.01 -1.21 18.01
C PHE A 270 7.77 -0.22 18.88
N GLY A 271 7.16 0.27 19.96
CA GLY A 271 7.79 1.20 20.90
C GLY A 271 8.07 2.60 20.34
N TRP A 272 7.55 2.98 19.17
CA TRP A 272 7.92 4.23 18.47
C TRP A 272 7.75 5.48 19.34
N LYS A 273 6.68 5.55 20.16
CA LYS A 273 6.47 6.67 21.09
C LYS A 273 7.56 6.86 22.16
N GLN A 274 8.32 5.80 22.45
CA GLN A 274 9.43 5.87 23.42
C GLN A 274 10.62 6.66 22.86
N LEU A 275 10.81 6.59 21.54
CA LEU A 275 11.85 7.33 20.82
C LEU A 275 11.36 8.70 20.35
N ASP A 276 10.11 8.78 19.94
CA ASP A 276 9.53 9.94 19.26
C ASP A 276 8.11 10.18 19.75
N GLU A 277 7.92 11.21 20.56
CA GLU A 277 6.64 11.44 21.25
C GLU A 277 5.49 11.78 20.31
N ARG A 278 5.73 12.11 19.02
CA ARG A 278 4.65 12.36 18.04
C ARG A 278 3.71 11.17 17.88
N PHE A 279 4.17 9.96 18.21
CA PHE A 279 3.37 8.74 18.20
C PHE A 279 2.51 8.54 19.44
N ASP A 280 2.63 9.40 20.46
CA ASP A 280 1.75 9.42 21.62
C ASP A 280 0.49 10.25 21.34
N ILE A 281 -0.63 9.58 21.10
CA ILE A 281 -1.90 10.22 20.74
C ILE A 281 -2.51 11.07 21.86
N SER A 282 -2.08 10.89 23.12
CA SER A 282 -2.52 11.77 24.21
C SER A 282 -1.84 13.14 24.20
N LYS A 283 -0.65 13.22 23.59
CA LYS A 283 0.13 14.45 23.47
C LYS A 283 -0.04 15.10 22.10
N HIS A 284 -0.03 14.27 21.04
CA HIS A 284 -0.04 14.69 19.65
C HIS A 284 -1.26 14.09 18.90
N PRO A 285 -2.50 14.44 19.30
CA PRO A 285 -3.71 13.82 18.75
C PRO A 285 -3.95 14.13 17.26
N HIS A 286 -3.28 15.14 16.69
CA HIS A 286 -3.39 15.48 15.28
C HIS A 286 -2.34 14.78 14.40
N GLU A 287 -1.30 14.19 14.99
CA GLU A 287 -0.27 13.49 14.21
C GLU A 287 -0.84 12.34 13.37
N PRO A 288 -1.76 11.48 13.87
CA PRO A 288 -2.38 10.44 13.05
C PRO A 288 -3.13 10.96 11.80
N ASN A 289 -3.57 12.22 11.78
CA ASN A 289 -4.28 12.80 10.64
C ASN A 289 -3.34 13.18 9.48
N ARG A 290 -2.02 13.10 9.69
CA ARG A 290 -0.96 13.39 8.70
C ARG A 290 -0.49 12.14 7.94
N PHE A 291 -1.20 11.01 8.14
CA PHE A 291 -0.92 9.71 7.52
C PHE A 291 -2.21 9.04 7.02
N GLY A 292 -2.05 8.04 6.15
CA GLY A 292 -3.14 7.39 5.41
C GLY A 292 -3.38 8.03 4.05
N TYR A 293 -2.32 8.55 3.43
CA TYR A 293 -2.37 9.20 2.12
C TYR A 293 -1.57 8.43 1.08
N ILE A 294 -1.89 8.67 -0.19
CA ILE A 294 -0.97 8.37 -1.29
C ILE A 294 0.15 9.40 -1.28
N VAL A 295 1.40 8.91 -1.33
CA VAL A 295 2.61 9.72 -1.37
C VAL A 295 3.27 9.59 -2.75
N GLU A 296 3.52 10.73 -3.39
CA GLU A 296 4.22 10.81 -4.67
C GLU A 296 5.72 11.04 -4.47
N ILE A 297 6.54 10.32 -5.24
CA ILE A 297 8.00 10.39 -5.23
C ILE A 297 8.50 10.41 -6.69
N ASP A 298 9.44 11.29 -7.03
CA ASP A 298 10.18 11.17 -8.30
C ASP A 298 11.35 10.18 -8.12
N PRO A 299 11.34 9.00 -8.78
CA PRO A 299 12.40 8.01 -8.62
C PRO A 299 13.73 8.41 -9.27
N PHE A 300 13.75 9.46 -10.10
CA PHE A 300 14.97 9.96 -10.73
C PHE A 300 15.47 11.28 -10.16
N ASP A 301 14.79 11.87 -9.18
CA ASP A 301 15.29 13.02 -8.43
C ASP A 301 15.48 12.63 -6.95
N PRO A 302 16.72 12.28 -6.54
CA PRO A 302 16.99 11.89 -5.15
C PRO A 302 16.79 13.05 -4.16
N THR A 303 16.63 14.29 -4.64
CA THR A 303 16.37 15.48 -3.81
C THR A 303 14.88 15.83 -3.73
N PHE A 304 14.02 15.17 -4.51
CA PHE A 304 12.59 15.42 -4.53
C PHE A 304 11.98 15.29 -3.13
N VAL A 305 11.29 16.31 -2.65
CA VAL A 305 10.55 16.25 -1.38
C VAL A 305 9.26 15.47 -1.62
N PRO A 306 9.06 14.27 -1.04
CA PRO A 306 7.86 13.47 -1.29
C PRO A 306 6.58 14.22 -0.93
N ARG A 307 5.50 13.98 -1.68
CA ARG A 307 4.25 14.74 -1.54
C ARG A 307 3.09 13.85 -1.12
N LYS A 308 2.47 14.14 0.03
CA LYS A 308 1.23 13.48 0.47
C LYS A 308 0.02 14.19 -0.13
N HIS A 309 -0.72 13.51 -1.01
CA HIS A 309 -1.83 14.12 -1.75
C HIS A 309 -3.17 13.93 -1.05
N SER A 310 -3.59 14.94 -0.27
CA SER A 310 -4.84 14.88 0.50
C SER A 310 -6.11 14.85 -0.35
N ALA A 311 -6.07 15.34 -1.60
CA ALA A 311 -7.22 15.31 -2.50
C ALA A 311 -7.64 13.89 -2.91
N LEU A 312 -6.76 12.90 -2.74
CA LEU A 312 -7.04 11.49 -2.98
C LEU A 312 -7.71 10.82 -1.76
N GLY A 313 -7.90 11.56 -0.67
CA GLY A 313 -8.55 11.09 0.55
C GLY A 313 -7.60 10.40 1.54
N ARG A 314 -8.02 10.40 2.81
CA ARG A 314 -7.32 9.72 3.91
C ARG A 314 -8.00 8.40 4.25
N LEU A 315 -7.33 7.28 4.00
CA LEU A 315 -7.84 5.91 4.15
C LEU A 315 -6.66 4.92 4.29
N LYS A 316 -6.93 3.60 4.35
CA LYS A 316 -5.88 2.58 4.35
C LYS A 316 -5.62 2.13 2.92
N HIS A 317 -4.79 2.89 2.21
CA HIS A 317 -4.63 2.73 0.76
C HIS A 317 -3.87 1.45 0.44
N GLU A 318 -4.48 0.53 -0.31
CA GLU A 318 -3.81 -0.66 -0.85
C GLU A 318 -2.86 -0.26 -1.99
N ASN A 319 -3.41 0.19 -3.12
CA ASN A 319 -2.65 0.61 -4.30
C ASN A 319 -3.29 1.84 -4.98
N ALA A 320 -2.62 2.37 -6.00
CA ALA A 320 -3.10 3.51 -6.78
C ALA A 320 -3.13 3.20 -8.28
N ALA A 321 -4.27 2.73 -8.79
CA ALA A 321 -4.42 2.42 -10.20
C ALA A 321 -4.73 3.67 -11.02
N VAL A 322 -3.70 4.21 -11.68
CA VAL A 322 -3.77 5.46 -12.45
C VAL A 322 -4.13 5.19 -13.92
N VAL A 323 -5.10 5.94 -14.45
CA VAL A 323 -5.41 5.99 -15.88
C VAL A 323 -5.64 7.43 -16.34
N VAL A 324 -5.43 7.68 -17.64
CA VAL A 324 -5.88 8.92 -18.28
C VAL A 324 -7.18 8.61 -19.02
N ASN A 325 -8.26 9.33 -18.70
CA ASN A 325 -9.56 9.09 -19.33
C ASN A 325 -9.64 9.69 -20.75
N GLN A 326 -10.75 9.44 -21.45
CA GLN A 326 -10.96 9.92 -22.83
C GLN A 326 -11.00 11.44 -22.98
N THR A 327 -11.19 12.17 -21.87
CA THR A 327 -11.16 13.65 -21.80
C THR A 327 -9.84 14.17 -21.25
N ASN A 328 -8.80 13.33 -21.22
CA ASN A 328 -7.45 13.63 -20.71
C ASN A 328 -7.35 13.96 -19.22
N HIS A 329 -8.38 13.70 -18.40
CA HIS A 329 -8.23 13.83 -16.95
C HIS A 329 -7.55 12.59 -16.37
N VAL A 330 -6.65 12.80 -15.42
CA VAL A 330 -6.08 11.73 -14.59
C VAL A 330 -7.17 11.21 -13.67
N VAL A 331 -7.31 9.89 -13.64
CA VAL A 331 -8.21 9.15 -12.75
C VAL A 331 -7.37 8.18 -11.93
N VAL A 332 -7.58 8.15 -10.62
CA VAL A 332 -6.90 7.20 -9.71
C VAL A 332 -7.96 6.38 -9.01
N TYR A 333 -7.94 5.06 -9.18
CA TYR A 333 -8.77 4.12 -8.43
C TYR A 333 -7.99 3.60 -7.23
N MET A 334 -8.66 3.54 -6.07
CA MET A 334 -8.04 3.25 -4.76
C MET A 334 -8.94 2.32 -3.96
N GLY A 335 -8.35 1.35 -3.27
CA GLY A 335 -9.04 0.50 -2.29
C GLY A 335 -8.67 0.89 -0.87
N ASP A 336 -9.62 0.72 0.05
CA ASP A 336 -9.41 0.85 1.51
C ASP A 336 -9.43 -0.56 2.12
N ASP A 337 -8.26 -1.12 2.44
CA ASP A 337 -8.14 -2.52 2.88
C ASP A 337 -8.51 -2.70 4.35
N GLU A 338 -9.81 -2.56 4.63
CA GLU A 338 -10.40 -3.02 5.86
C GLU A 338 -11.78 -3.62 5.60
N ARG A 339 -12.15 -4.61 6.42
CA ARG A 339 -13.42 -5.31 6.27
C ARG A 339 -14.59 -4.34 6.38
N GLY A 340 -15.32 -4.18 5.27
CA GLY A 340 -16.51 -3.34 5.21
C GLY A 340 -16.24 -1.89 4.82
N GLU A 341 -14.99 -1.55 4.49
CA GLU A 341 -14.65 -0.27 3.88
C GLU A 341 -14.85 -0.31 2.35
N PHE A 342 -14.38 0.71 1.64
CA PHE A 342 -14.90 1.07 0.32
C PHE A 342 -13.85 1.12 -0.79
N ILE A 343 -14.35 1.28 -2.02
CA ILE A 343 -13.55 1.55 -3.21
C ILE A 343 -13.77 3.00 -3.62
N TYR A 344 -12.68 3.70 -3.91
CA TYR A 344 -12.66 5.11 -4.21
C TYR A 344 -12.13 5.38 -5.62
N ARG A 345 -12.47 6.56 -6.13
CA ARG A 345 -11.98 7.07 -7.40
C ARG A 345 -11.75 8.56 -7.29
N PHE A 346 -10.56 9.03 -7.62
CA PHE A 346 -10.24 10.43 -7.79
C PHE A 346 -10.26 10.81 -9.27
N ILE A 347 -10.70 12.02 -9.60
CA ILE A 347 -10.58 12.61 -10.95
C ILE A 347 -9.98 14.00 -10.81
N SER A 348 -8.82 14.22 -11.44
CA SER A 348 -8.15 15.53 -11.47
C SER A 348 -9.02 16.63 -12.09
N ASN A 349 -8.90 17.87 -11.62
CA ASN A 349 -9.65 19.02 -12.15
C ASN A 349 -9.10 19.52 -13.50
N ARG A 350 -7.79 19.36 -13.73
CA ARG A 350 -7.12 19.74 -14.97
C ARG A 350 -6.77 18.50 -15.78
N THR A 351 -6.56 18.69 -17.08
CA THR A 351 -6.16 17.62 -17.98
C THR A 351 -4.65 17.37 -17.89
N TYR A 352 -4.26 16.11 -18.06
CA TYR A 352 -2.91 15.69 -18.34
C TYR A 352 -2.47 16.20 -19.71
N ASP A 353 -1.25 16.74 -19.77
CA ASP A 353 -0.56 17.07 -21.02
C ASP A 353 0.90 16.60 -20.89
N PRO A 354 1.39 15.69 -21.75
CA PRO A 354 2.75 15.16 -21.69
C PRO A 354 3.84 16.23 -21.86
N ASN A 355 3.52 17.41 -22.40
CA ASN A 355 4.47 18.50 -22.63
C ASN A 355 4.38 19.63 -21.58
N SER A 356 3.52 19.48 -20.57
CA SER A 356 3.29 20.49 -19.53
C SER A 356 3.67 19.99 -18.13
N ASP A 357 3.69 20.91 -17.17
CA ASP A 357 3.83 20.57 -15.76
C ASP A 357 2.54 19.94 -15.21
N ASN A 358 2.61 18.64 -14.90
CA ASN A 358 1.51 17.85 -14.36
C ASN A 358 1.54 17.70 -12.82
N SER A 359 2.49 18.37 -12.15
CA SER A 359 2.79 18.17 -10.71
C SER A 359 1.62 18.44 -9.76
N ALA A 360 0.66 19.27 -10.17
CA ALA A 360 -0.49 19.66 -9.37
C ALA A 360 -1.78 18.89 -9.71
N LEU A 361 -1.73 17.88 -10.59
CA LEU A 361 -2.92 17.12 -11.01
C LEU A 361 -3.49 16.24 -9.89
N LEU A 362 -2.64 15.73 -9.00
CA LEU A 362 -3.08 14.92 -7.84
C LEU A 362 -3.47 15.78 -6.63
N ALA A 363 -3.11 17.07 -6.62
CA ALA A 363 -3.45 17.97 -5.53
C ALA A 363 -4.85 18.60 -5.68
N ASN A 364 -5.46 18.54 -6.87
CA ASN A 364 -6.71 19.23 -7.17
C ASN A 364 -7.62 18.36 -8.03
N GLY A 365 -8.76 17.97 -7.50
CA GLY A 365 -9.72 17.13 -8.19
C GLY A 365 -10.93 16.82 -7.34
N GLN A 366 -11.71 15.86 -7.79
CA GLN A 366 -12.91 15.40 -7.11
C GLN A 366 -12.78 13.94 -6.72
N LEU A 367 -13.07 13.65 -5.45
CA LEU A 367 -13.07 12.30 -4.89
C LEU A 367 -14.49 11.71 -4.95
N TYR A 368 -14.55 10.41 -5.23
CA TYR A 368 -15.76 9.62 -5.32
C TYR A 368 -15.61 8.31 -4.56
N VAL A 369 -16.73 7.76 -4.09
CA VAL A 369 -16.83 6.40 -3.51
C VAL A 369 -17.80 5.53 -4.32
N ALA A 370 -17.51 4.25 -4.45
CA ALA A 370 -18.34 3.31 -5.20
C ALA A 370 -19.57 2.88 -4.39
N LYS A 371 -20.74 2.87 -5.02
CA LYS A 371 -21.94 2.18 -4.55
C LYS A 371 -22.31 1.08 -5.54
N PHE A 372 -22.37 -0.17 -5.06
CA PHE A 372 -22.82 -1.31 -5.84
C PHE A 372 -24.28 -1.64 -5.54
N TYR A 373 -25.02 -1.99 -6.57
CA TYR A 373 -26.41 -2.44 -6.47
C TYR A 373 -26.48 -3.96 -6.72
N ASP A 374 -27.55 -4.60 -6.27
CA ASP A 374 -27.77 -6.04 -6.42
C ASP A 374 -28.00 -6.48 -7.88
N ASN A 375 -28.23 -5.52 -8.79
CA ASN A 375 -28.47 -5.72 -10.22
C ASN A 375 -27.20 -5.67 -11.10
N MET A 376 -26.02 -5.87 -10.50
CA MET A 376 -24.71 -5.82 -11.17
C MET A 376 -24.35 -4.46 -11.79
N ARG A 377 -25.02 -3.39 -11.37
CA ARG A 377 -24.62 -2.01 -11.68
C ARG A 377 -23.95 -1.37 -10.48
N GLY A 378 -23.18 -0.33 -10.74
CA GLY A 378 -22.61 0.54 -9.72
C GLY A 378 -22.75 2.00 -10.10
N LYS A 379 -22.59 2.89 -9.12
CA LYS A 379 -22.49 4.33 -9.31
C LYS A 379 -21.34 4.87 -8.48
N TRP A 380 -20.62 5.82 -9.05
CA TRP A 380 -19.67 6.65 -8.30
C TRP A 380 -20.43 7.79 -7.63
N MET A 381 -20.34 7.86 -6.31
CA MET A 381 -20.95 8.88 -5.48
C MET A 381 -19.90 9.93 -5.15
N GLU A 382 -20.18 11.18 -5.48
CA GLU A 382 -19.27 12.29 -5.22
C GLU A 382 -19.16 12.58 -3.72
N LEU A 383 -17.95 12.82 -3.23
CA LEU A 383 -17.68 13.22 -1.85
C LEU A 383 -17.44 14.73 -1.81
N THR A 384 -18.49 15.49 -1.54
CA THR A 384 -18.46 16.95 -1.36
C THR A 384 -19.01 17.31 0.02
N PRO A 385 -18.79 18.54 0.52
CA PRO A 385 -19.46 19.04 1.72
C PRO A 385 -20.98 18.80 1.71
N GLU A 386 -21.64 19.06 0.58
CA GLU A 386 -23.09 18.92 0.42
C GLU A 386 -23.54 17.45 0.48
N SER A 387 -22.79 16.53 -0.14
CA SER A 387 -23.17 15.11 -0.19
C SER A 387 -22.85 14.35 1.10
N THR A 388 -21.90 14.86 1.88
CA THR A 388 -21.38 14.19 3.10
C THR A 388 -21.77 14.87 4.40
N GLY A 389 -22.20 16.13 4.34
CA GLY A 389 -22.39 16.98 5.52
C GLY A 389 -21.08 17.46 6.17
N MET A 390 -19.93 17.25 5.52
CA MET A 390 -18.64 17.74 6.00
C MET A 390 -18.54 19.26 5.82
N ALA A 391 -17.76 19.92 6.69
CA ALA A 391 -17.61 21.37 6.67
C ALA A 391 -16.80 21.87 5.46
N SER A 392 -15.90 21.05 4.93
CA SER A 392 -15.08 21.35 3.76
C SER A 392 -14.57 20.06 3.11
N GLN A 393 -13.79 20.19 2.03
CA GLN A 393 -13.08 19.06 1.40
C GLN A 393 -11.81 18.62 2.19
N ALA A 394 -11.38 19.41 3.17
CA ALA A 394 -10.13 19.24 3.92
C ALA A 394 -10.17 18.15 4.98
#